data_AF-A0A9E0VEK0-F1
#
_entry.id   AF-A0A9E0VEK0-F1
#
_cell.length_a   1.000
_cell.length_b   1.000
_cell.length_c   1.000
_cell.angle_alpha   90.00
_cell.angle_beta   90.00
_cell.angle_gamma   90.00
#
_symmetry.space_group_name_H-M   'P 1'
#
loop_
_entity.id
_entity.type
_entity.pdbx_description
1 polymer ?
#
loop_
_entity_poly.entity_id
_entity_poly.type
_entity_poly.pdbx_seq_one_letter_code
_entity_poly.pdbx_strand_id
1 'polypeptide(L)'
;MAYKISPEVEEILKELVKDAGGDGFERIRCPLCRWQPTAESRWCCASSGEPENFDGGCYTVWNTFETRGRCPGCNHQWRWTICPRCHGWSLHNDWYEKNAS
;
A
#
# COMPACT_ATOMS: atom_id res chain seq x y z
N MET A 1 9.83 -3.19 -39.72
CA MET A 1 11.03 -2.42 -39.34
C MET A 1 11.30 -2.64 -37.86
N ALA A 2 12.50 -3.08 -37.47
CA ALA A 2 12.88 -3.21 -36.06
C ALA A 2 13.46 -1.87 -35.60
N TYR A 3 12.75 -1.17 -34.72
CA TYR A 3 13.25 0.07 -34.13
C TYR A 3 14.38 -0.30 -33.15
N LYS A 4 15.61 0.13 -33.48
CA LYS A 4 16.75 -0.01 -32.58
C LYS A 4 16.69 1.13 -31.58
N ILE A 5 16.64 0.78 -30.30
CA ILE A 5 16.78 1.73 -29.20
C ILE A 5 18.20 2.31 -29.31
N SER A 6 18.32 3.64 -29.37
CA SER A 6 19.63 4.29 -29.38
C SER A 6 20.27 4.18 -27.99
N PRO A 7 21.61 4.20 -27.89
CA PRO A 7 22.30 4.21 -26.59
C PRO A 7 21.83 5.34 -25.67
N GLU A 8 21.41 6.46 -26.25
CA GLU A 8 20.86 7.62 -25.52
C GLU A 8 19.51 7.29 -24.87
N VAL A 9 18.62 6.60 -25.60
CA VAL A 9 17.33 6.14 -25.04
C VAL A 9 17.55 5.06 -23.98
N GLU A 10 18.57 4.20 -24.15
CA GLU A 10 18.92 3.19 -23.16
C GLU A 10 19.38 3.81 -21.83
N GLU A 11 20.15 4.90 -21.89
CA GLU A 11 20.60 5.63 -20.70
C GLU A 11 19.44 6.35 -20.00
N ILE A 12 18.56 7.01 -20.77
CA ILE A 12 17.35 7.65 -20.24
C ILE A 12 16.45 6.61 -19.53
N LEU A 13 16.30 5.41 -20.10
CA LEU A 13 15.54 4.33 -19.46
C LEU A 13 16.21 3.87 -18.15
N LYS A 14 17.54 3.77 -18.10
CA LYS A 14 18.27 3.41 -16.88
C LYS A 14 18.10 4.48 -15.79
N GLU A 15 18.11 5.75 -16.14
CA GLU A 15 17.87 6.85 -15.19
C GLU A 15 16.43 6.85 -14.68
N LEU A 16 15.43 6.71 -15.57
CA LEU A 16 14.01 6.62 -15.18
C LEU A 16 13.71 5.42 -14.25
N VAL A 17 14.42 4.31 -14.43
CA VAL A 17 14.31 3.13 -13.55
C VAL A 17 15.09 3.31 -12.24
N LYS A 18 16.15 4.14 -12.23
CA LYS A 18 16.94 4.47 -11.03
C LYS A 18 16.13 5.26 -10.00
N ASP A 19 15.31 6.19 -10.47
CA ASP A 19 14.40 7.00 -9.64
C ASP A 19 13.06 6.31 -9.35
N ALA A 20 12.78 5.16 -9.98
CA ALA A 20 11.75 4.22 -9.52
C ALA A 20 12.18 3.45 -8.25
N GLY A 21 13.09 4.04 -7.46
CA GLY A 21 13.62 3.53 -6.21
C GLY A 21 12.55 3.53 -5.13
N GLY A 22 11.90 2.38 -4.99
CA GLY A 22 10.96 2.05 -3.95
C GLY A 22 9.56 2.56 -4.24
N ASP A 23 8.61 1.63 -4.37
CA ASP A 23 7.18 1.91 -4.51
C ASP A 23 6.57 2.64 -3.28
N GLY A 24 7.37 3.09 -2.32
CA GLY A 24 6.93 3.62 -1.03
C GLY A 24 6.39 2.54 -0.08
N PHE A 25 6.29 1.29 -0.53
CA PHE A 25 5.73 0.16 0.19
C PHE A 25 6.79 -0.87 0.63
N GLU A 26 8.06 -0.69 0.25
CA GLU A 26 9.17 -1.62 0.57
C GLU A 26 9.32 -1.96 2.06
N ARG A 27 8.98 -1.01 2.94
CA ARG A 27 9.06 -1.13 4.41
C ARG A 27 7.71 -1.38 5.06
N ILE A 28 6.73 -1.84 4.29
CA ILE A 28 5.37 -2.11 4.76
C ILE A 28 5.10 -3.60 4.58
N ARG A 29 4.80 -4.32 5.66
CA ARG A 29 4.56 -5.76 5.61
C ARG A 29 3.49 -6.16 6.61
N CYS A 30 2.67 -7.13 6.23
CA CYS A 30 1.73 -7.74 7.16
C CYS A 30 2.52 -8.31 8.37
N PRO A 31 2.18 -7.92 9.60
CA PRO A 31 2.89 -8.40 10.79
C PRO A 31 2.68 -9.90 11.04
N LEU A 32 1.63 -10.49 10.46
CA LEU A 32 1.28 -11.90 10.65
C LEU A 32 1.96 -12.83 9.65
N CYS A 33 2.06 -12.42 8.37
CA CYS A 33 2.54 -13.31 7.30
C CYS A 33 3.61 -12.68 6.39
N ARG A 34 4.05 -11.46 6.71
CA ARG A 34 5.11 -10.70 5.99
C ARG A 34 4.78 -10.33 4.53
N TRP A 35 3.54 -10.52 4.09
CA TRP A 35 3.08 -10.04 2.79
C TRP A 35 3.30 -8.55 2.63
N GLN A 36 3.88 -8.13 1.50
CA GLN A 36 4.16 -6.74 1.18
C GLN A 36 3.09 -6.21 0.20
N PRO A 37 2.49 -5.05 0.47
CA PRO A 37 1.59 -4.41 -0.47
C PRO A 37 2.37 -3.82 -1.64
N THR A 38 1.70 -3.75 -2.78
CA THR A 38 2.16 -3.05 -3.99
C THR A 38 1.34 -1.79 -4.21
N ALA A 39 1.74 -0.93 -5.13
CA ALA A 39 0.96 0.24 -5.54
C ALA A 39 -0.47 -0.11 -6.03
N GLU A 40 -0.71 -1.34 -6.46
CA GLU A 40 -2.02 -1.83 -6.92
C GLU A 40 -2.87 -2.48 -5.81
N SER A 41 -2.32 -2.66 -4.62
CA SER A 41 -3.07 -3.23 -3.49
C SER A 41 -4.23 -2.30 -3.10
N ARG A 42 -5.41 -2.86 -2.85
CA ARG A 42 -6.63 -2.09 -2.56
C ARG A 42 -7.39 -2.62 -1.34
N TRP A 43 -7.97 -1.67 -0.60
CA TRP A 43 -8.93 -1.89 0.48
C TRP A 43 -10.16 -1.03 0.22
N CYS A 44 -11.30 -1.46 0.77
CA CYS A 44 -12.57 -0.76 0.66
C CYS A 44 -13.00 -0.22 2.02
N CYS A 45 -13.45 1.03 2.07
CA CYS A 45 -14.04 1.63 3.27
C CYS A 45 -15.48 1.14 3.42
N ALA A 46 -15.66 -0.10 3.82
CA ALA A 46 -16.96 -0.65 4.16
C ALA A 46 -17.27 -0.48 5.65
N SER A 47 -18.54 -0.62 6.04
CA SER A 47 -18.85 -0.84 7.45
C SER A 47 -18.19 -2.14 7.92
N SER A 48 -17.64 -2.13 9.13
CA SER A 48 -16.85 -3.22 9.71
C SER A 48 -17.25 -3.43 11.17
N GLY A 49 -17.49 -4.68 11.55
CA GLY A 49 -17.67 -5.08 12.95
C GLY A 49 -16.33 -5.11 13.70
N GLU A 50 -16.20 -6.00 14.67
CA GLU A 50 -14.93 -6.18 15.38
C GLU A 50 -13.80 -6.54 14.40
N PRO A 51 -12.58 -5.99 14.56
CA PRO A 51 -12.10 -5.17 15.69
C PRO A 51 -12.24 -3.64 15.51
N GLU A 52 -12.60 -3.16 14.32
CA GLU A 52 -12.68 -1.72 14.03
C GLU A 52 -13.95 -1.09 14.62
N ASN A 53 -15.07 -1.81 14.55
CA ASN A 53 -16.41 -1.37 14.97
C ASN A 53 -16.80 -0.02 14.34
N PHE A 54 -16.68 0.07 13.02
CA PHE A 54 -17.00 1.26 12.25
C PHE A 54 -18.26 1.03 11.40
N ASP A 55 -19.35 1.71 11.76
CA ASP A 55 -20.57 1.74 10.97
C ASP A 55 -20.71 3.12 10.30
N GLY A 56 -20.51 3.16 8.98
CA GLY A 56 -20.40 4.42 8.22
C GLY A 56 -19.48 4.38 7.01
N GLY A 57 -19.18 3.19 6.47
CA GLY A 57 -18.31 3.05 5.29
C GLY A 57 -18.81 3.82 4.08
N CYS A 58 -17.90 4.52 3.38
CA CYS A 58 -18.20 5.29 2.16
C CYS A 58 -17.84 4.57 0.85
N TYR A 59 -17.41 3.30 0.94
CA TYR A 59 -17.04 2.43 -0.17
C TYR A 59 -15.91 2.93 -1.08
N THR A 60 -15.17 3.95 -0.66
CA THR A 60 -13.95 4.34 -1.36
C THR A 60 -12.97 3.17 -1.39
N VAL A 61 -12.36 2.93 -2.54
CA VAL A 61 -11.37 1.88 -2.76
C VAL A 61 -10.02 2.52 -3.01
N TRP A 62 -9.03 2.26 -2.16
CA TRP A 62 -7.71 2.90 -2.23
C TRP A 62 -6.64 2.00 -1.61
N ASN A 63 -5.36 2.35 -1.77
CA ASN A 63 -4.30 1.71 -1.01
C ASN A 63 -4.20 2.39 0.37
N THR A 64 -4.55 1.65 1.42
CA THR A 64 -4.61 2.19 2.78
C THR A 64 -3.29 2.83 3.26
N PHE A 65 -2.15 2.37 2.71
CA PHE A 65 -0.84 2.87 3.11
C PHE A 65 -0.47 4.22 2.50
N GLU A 66 -1.13 4.64 1.41
CA GLU A 66 -0.95 5.99 0.80
C GLU A 66 -1.33 7.11 1.77
N THR A 67 -2.28 6.84 2.67
CA THR A 67 -2.86 7.83 3.58
C THR A 67 -2.72 7.44 5.05
N ARG A 68 -1.88 6.44 5.35
CA ARG A 68 -1.73 5.85 6.69
C ARG A 68 -3.07 5.48 7.34
N GLY A 69 -3.95 4.84 6.58
CA GLY A 69 -5.25 4.36 7.06
C GLY A 69 -6.36 5.41 7.01
N ARG A 70 -6.09 6.65 6.60
CA ARG A 70 -7.15 7.66 6.48
C ARG A 70 -7.94 7.47 5.18
N CYS A 71 -9.23 7.20 5.25
CA CYS A 71 -10.06 7.11 4.07
C CYS A 71 -10.15 8.48 3.36
N PRO A 72 -9.82 8.58 2.06
CA PRO A 72 -9.91 9.85 1.34
C PRO A 72 -11.36 10.29 1.04
N GLY A 73 -12.33 9.37 1.13
CA GLY A 73 -13.75 9.69 0.94
C GLY A 73 -14.42 10.28 2.18
N CYS A 74 -14.35 9.59 3.32
CA CYS A 74 -15.05 9.99 4.54
C CYS A 74 -14.15 10.50 5.67
N ASN A 75 -12.82 10.56 5.45
CA ASN A 75 -11.83 10.92 6.47
C ASN A 75 -11.74 10.00 7.70
N HIS A 76 -12.42 8.84 7.70
CA HIS A 76 -12.28 7.85 8.77
C HIS A 76 -10.83 7.37 8.89
N GLN A 77 -10.32 7.32 10.11
CA GLN A 77 -8.97 6.82 10.39
C GLN A 77 -9.05 5.35 10.79
N TRP A 78 -8.75 4.47 9.84
CA TRP A 78 -8.68 3.03 10.09
C TRP A 78 -7.54 2.72 11.06
N ARG A 79 -7.87 2.04 12.16
CA ARG A 79 -6.88 1.57 13.15
C ARG A 79 -6.43 0.15 12.84
N TRP A 80 -7.31 -0.63 12.23
CA TRP A 80 -7.04 -2.01 11.83
C TRP A 80 -6.98 -2.14 10.31
N THR A 81 -6.17 -3.09 9.84
CA THR A 81 -6.06 -3.42 8.42
C THR A 81 -6.05 -4.93 8.26
N ILE A 82 -6.91 -5.42 7.37
CA ILE A 82 -6.97 -6.83 7.00
C ILE A 82 -5.91 -7.12 5.93
N CYS A 83 -5.19 -8.23 6.07
CA CYS A 83 -4.25 -8.66 5.04
C CYS A 83 -4.97 -9.42 3.91
N PRO A 84 -4.81 -9.06 2.63
CA PRO A 84 -5.43 -9.78 1.52
C PRO A 84 -4.81 -11.17 1.26
N ARG A 85 -3.63 -11.47 1.83
CA ARG A 85 -3.00 -12.80 1.70
C ARG A 85 -3.43 -13.76 2.80
N CYS A 86 -3.33 -13.37 4.07
CA CYS A 86 -3.64 -14.26 5.20
C CYS A 86 -5.00 -14.01 5.84
N HIS A 87 -5.72 -12.95 5.42
CA HIS A 87 -7.02 -12.54 5.95
C HIS A 87 -7.03 -12.18 7.45
N GLY A 88 -5.86 -12.11 8.09
CA GLY A 88 -5.73 -11.68 9.47
C GLY A 88 -5.82 -10.16 9.62
N TRP A 89 -6.47 -9.73 10.71
CA TRP A 89 -6.51 -8.34 11.14
C TRP A 89 -5.29 -8.02 12.00
N SER A 90 -4.71 -6.83 11.80
CA SER A 90 -3.63 -6.29 12.62
C SER A 90 -3.73 -4.77 12.68
N LEU A 91 -3.13 -4.17 13.70
CA LEU A 91 -3.08 -2.71 13.80
C LEU A 91 -2.36 -2.14 12.59
N HIS A 92 -2.93 -1.11 11.98
CA HIS A 92 -2.38 -0.48 10.79
C HIS A 92 -0.93 -0.01 11.01
N ASN A 93 -0.63 0.50 12.21
CA ASN A 93 0.73 0.93 12.59
C ASN A 93 1.75 -0.21 12.65
N ASP A 94 1.34 -1.45 12.93
CA ASP A 94 2.24 -2.60 13.03
C ASP A 94 2.74 -3.08 11.66
N TRP A 95 2.14 -2.59 10.57
CA TRP A 95 2.59 -2.91 9.23
C TRP A 95 3.88 -2.20 8.83
N TYR A 96 4.21 -1.09 9.50
CA TYR A 96 5.39 -0.29 9.19
C TYR A 96 6.60 -0.83 9.93
N GLU A 97 7.63 -1.22 9.17
CA GLU A 97 8.91 -1.61 9.78
C GLU A 97 9.54 -0.39 10.46
N LYS A 98 9.94 -0.56 11.72
CA LYS A 98 10.66 0.49 12.45
C LYS A 98 12.03 0.66 11.79
N ASN A 99 12.41 1.89 11.48
CA ASN A 99 13.79 2.17 11.08
C ASN A 99 14.72 1.70 12.21
N ALA A 100 15.62 0.76 11.91
CA ALA A 100 16.74 0.46 12.79
C ALA A 100 17.49 1.78 13.01
N SER A 101 17.47 2.26 14.25
CA SER A 101 18.19 3.46 14.69
C SER A 101 19.65 3.10 14.98
#